data_AF-A0AAV0Y140-F1
#
_entry.id   AF-A0AAV0Y140-F1
#
_cell.length_a   1.000
_cell.length_b   1.000
_cell.length_c   1.000
_cell.angle_alpha   90.00
_cell.angle_beta   90.00
_cell.angle_gamma   90.00
#
_symmetry.space_group_name_H-M   'P 1'
#
loop_
_entity.id
_entity.type
_entity.pdbx_description
1 polymer ?
#
loop_
_entity_poly.entity_id
_entity_poly.type
_entity_poly.pdbx_seq_one_letter_code
_entity_poly.pdbx_strand_id
1 'polypeptide(L)'
;MIILLSPDCSYLINYARQLLKYFVMSFQNIYGAQFVSHKVHGLLHLCDDYEHYGPLHNCSTFMFENYMKELKSFVRKHDKPLQQVINRDNEKCYASTTNSRKNNEEFILKPSLQHI
;
A
#
# COMPACT_ATOMS: atom_id res chain seq x y z
N MET A 1 0.60 -11.52 14.33
CA MET A 1 1.91 -10.84 14.22
C MET A 1 1.76 -9.34 14.49
N ILE A 2 1.37 -8.95 15.70
CA ILE A 2 1.22 -7.52 16.05
C ILE A 2 2.61 -6.86 16.22
N ILE A 3 3.59 -7.66 16.65
CA ILE A 3 4.96 -7.22 16.95
C ILE A 3 5.65 -6.55 15.75
N LEU A 4 5.47 -7.08 14.54
CA LEU A 4 6.12 -6.56 13.33
C LEU A 4 5.27 -5.51 12.58
N LEU A 5 4.05 -5.24 13.06
CA LEU A 5 3.15 -4.25 12.49
C LEU A 5 3.24 -2.90 13.22
N SER A 6 3.59 -2.91 14.52
CA SER A 6 3.70 -1.69 15.32
C SER A 6 5.16 -1.24 15.47
N PRO A 7 5.46 0.07 15.36
CA PRO A 7 6.78 0.61 15.70
C PRO A 7 7.11 0.47 17.20
N ASP A 8 6.10 0.39 18.06
CA ASP A 8 6.26 0.40 19.52
C ASP A 8 6.74 -0.94 20.09
N CYS A 9 6.79 -1.99 19.27
CA CYS A 9 7.17 -3.34 19.66
C CYS A 9 8.57 -3.74 19.21
N SER A 10 9.42 -2.77 18.84
CA SER A 10 10.79 -3.02 18.36
C SER A 10 11.64 -3.82 19.36
N TYR A 11 11.41 -3.66 20.66
CA TYR A 11 12.09 -4.42 21.71
C TYR A 11 11.81 -5.94 21.67
N LEU A 12 10.73 -6.36 21.00
CA LEU A 12 10.34 -7.77 20.85
C LEU A 12 10.84 -8.41 19.54
N ILE A 13 11.58 -7.69 18.69
CA ILE A 13 12.06 -8.23 17.40
C ILE A 13 12.87 -9.51 17.58
N ASN A 14 13.78 -9.54 18.57
CA ASN A 14 14.60 -10.72 18.84
C ASN A 14 13.76 -11.93 19.29
N TYR A 15 12.65 -11.69 19.99
CA TYR A 15 11.71 -12.73 20.36
C TYR A 15 10.92 -13.23 19.14
N ALA A 16 10.42 -12.32 18.30
CA ALA A 16 9.78 -12.67 17.04
C ALA A 16 10.71 -13.49 16.12
N ARG A 17 11.99 -13.14 16.04
CA ARG A 17 13.02 -13.87 15.28
C ARG A 17 13.15 -15.32 15.75
N GLN A 18 13.15 -15.56 17.06
CA GLN A 18 13.19 -16.91 17.63
C GLN A 18 11.91 -17.70 17.30
N LEU A 19 10.74 -17.06 17.41
CA LEU A 19 9.46 -17.69 17.07
C LEU A 19 9.38 -18.09 15.59
N LEU A 20 9.83 -17.21 14.68
CA LEU A 20 9.82 -17.48 13.24
C LEU A 20 10.80 -18.60 12.88
N LYS A 21 11.99 -18.62 13.49
CA LYS A 21 12.94 -19.75 13.34
C LYS A 21 12.33 -21.06 13.81
N TYR A 22 11.73 -21.07 15.00
CA TYR A 22 11.07 -22.24 15.55
C TYR A 22 9.93 -22.73 14.65
N PHE A 23 9.12 -21.81 14.12
CA PHE A 23 8.05 -22.15 13.18
C PHE A 23 8.58 -22.81 11.92
N VAL A 24 9.60 -22.23 11.26
CA VAL A 24 10.18 -22.79 10.02
C VAL A 24 10.80 -24.17 10.26
N MET A 25 11.54 -24.33 11.37
CA MET A 25 12.12 -25.63 11.75
C MET A 25 11.04 -26.67 12.02
N SER A 26 9.98 -26.30 12.76
CA SER A 26 8.87 -27.20 13.06
C SER A 26 8.08 -27.57 11.81
N PHE A 27 7.84 -26.60 10.92
CA PHE A 27 7.18 -26.81 9.64
C PHE A 27 7.97 -27.81 8.77
N GLN A 28 9.28 -27.63 8.68
CA GLN A 28 10.16 -28.55 7.98
C GLN A 28 10.10 -29.97 8.56
N ASN A 29 10.05 -30.12 9.89
CA ASN A 29 9.99 -31.42 10.54
C ASN A 29 8.65 -32.14 10.31
N ILE A 30 7.53 -31.41 10.27
CA ILE A 30 6.18 -31.99 10.13
C ILE A 30 5.87 -32.33 8.68
N TYR A 31 6.16 -31.41 7.75
CA TYR A 31 5.76 -31.54 6.35
C TYR A 31 6.89 -32.08 5.46
N GLY A 32 8.15 -31.84 5.84
CA GLY A 32 9.33 -32.18 5.06
C GLY A 32 9.95 -30.95 4.39
N ALA A 33 11.27 -30.99 4.19
CA ALA A 33 12.05 -29.89 3.63
C ALA A 33 11.61 -29.48 2.21
N GLN A 34 11.09 -30.43 1.43
CA GLN A 34 10.58 -30.18 0.07
C GLN A 34 9.38 -29.21 0.03
N PHE A 35 8.66 -29.05 1.15
CA PHE A 35 7.52 -28.12 1.24
C PHE A 35 7.91 -26.75 1.79
N VAL A 36 9.19 -26.55 2.16
CA VAL A 36 9.71 -25.24 2.56
C VAL A 36 9.91 -24.39 1.31
N SER A 37 8.80 -23.85 0.81
CA SER A 37 8.81 -22.93 -0.32
C SER A 37 9.50 -21.61 0.06
N HIS A 38 9.84 -20.81 -0.96
CA HIS A 38 10.41 -19.47 -0.77
C HIS A 38 9.62 -18.60 0.21
N LYS A 39 8.29 -18.72 0.23
CA LYS A 39 7.44 -17.96 1.18
C LYS A 39 7.66 -18.36 2.63
N VAL A 40 7.86 -19.66 2.88
CA VAL A 40 8.12 -20.17 4.23
C VAL A 40 9.53 -19.81 4.67
N HIS A 41 10.51 -19.95 3.77
CA HIS A 41 11.89 -19.55 4.05
C HIS A 41 12.02 -18.05 4.30
N GLY A 42 11.31 -17.22 3.52
CA GLY A 42 11.31 -15.77 3.65
C GLY A 42 10.88 -15.26 5.02
N LEU A 43 10.13 -16.04 5.80
CA LEU A 43 9.79 -15.70 7.19
C LEU A 43 11.03 -15.52 8.08
N LEU A 44 12.16 -16.16 7.76
CA LEU A 44 13.41 -16.01 8.51
C LEU A 44 14.02 -14.61 8.34
N HIS A 45 13.80 -13.97 7.20
CA HIS A 45 14.34 -12.65 6.85
C HIS A 45 13.42 -11.50 7.27
N LEU A 46 12.18 -11.79 7.65
CA LEU A 46 11.18 -10.77 7.97
C LEU A 46 11.58 -9.86 9.13
N CYS A 47 12.34 -10.37 10.11
CA CYS A 47 12.87 -9.53 11.19
C CYS A 47 13.99 -8.60 10.71
N ASP A 48 14.78 -9.05 9.75
CA ASP A 48 15.87 -8.26 9.17
C ASP A 48 15.27 -7.16 8.26
N ASP A 49 14.19 -7.47 7.53
CA ASP A 49 13.40 -6.49 6.77
C ASP A 49 12.80 -5.41 7.68
N TYR A 50 12.29 -5.80 8.86
CA TYR A 50 11.78 -4.83 9.84
C TYR A 50 12.89 -3.91 10.36
N GLU A 51 14.09 -4.43 10.61
CA GLU A 51 15.24 -3.62 11.04
C GLU A 51 15.69 -2.64 9.95
N HIS A 52 15.52 -2.98 8.67
CA HIS A 52 15.94 -2.14 7.55
C HIS A 52 14.89 -1.11 7.11
N TYR A 53 13.60 -1.50 7.04
CA TYR A 53 12.51 -0.69 6.50
C TYR A 53 11.53 -0.18 7.58
N GLY A 54 11.66 -0.64 8.81
CA GLY A 54 10.74 -0.36 9.91
C GLY A 54 9.49 -1.25 9.89
N PRO A 55 8.36 -0.78 10.43
CA PRO A 55 7.13 -1.54 10.47
C PRO A 55 6.70 -2.08 9.10
N LEU A 56 6.12 -3.29 9.07
CA LEU A 56 5.72 -3.99 7.84
C LEU A 56 4.80 -3.16 6.93
N HIS A 57 4.08 -2.19 7.50
CA HIS A 57 3.26 -1.27 6.74
C HIS A 57 4.08 -0.46 5.70
N ASN A 58 5.32 -0.08 6.04
CA ASN A 58 6.19 0.72 5.18
C ASN A 58 6.66 -0.02 3.94
N CYS A 59 6.81 -1.34 4.03
CA CYS A 59 7.23 -2.19 2.92
C CYS A 59 6.07 -3.00 2.30
N SER A 60 4.83 -2.73 2.71
CA SER A 60 3.66 -3.43 2.19
C SER A 60 3.32 -2.98 0.77
N THR A 61 3.02 -3.93 -0.12
CA THR A 61 2.54 -3.64 -1.47
C THR A 61 1.05 -3.27 -1.53
N PHE A 62 0.34 -3.31 -0.41
CA PHE A 62 -1.11 -3.15 -0.35
C PHE A 62 -1.59 -1.81 -0.93
N MET A 63 -0.84 -0.73 -0.69
CA MET A 63 -1.19 0.59 -1.24
C MET A 63 -1.14 0.58 -2.77
N PHE A 64 -0.13 -0.07 -3.35
CA PHE A 64 0.01 -0.21 -4.80
C PHE A 64 -1.06 -1.14 -5.38
N GLU A 65 -1.39 -2.24 -4.70
CA GLU A 65 -2.45 -3.16 -5.13
C GLU A 65 -3.82 -2.48 -5.14
N ASN A 66 -4.13 -1.66 -4.13
CA ASN A 66 -5.35 -0.88 -4.10
C ASN A 66 -5.41 0.12 -5.26
N TYR A 67 -4.31 0.83 -5.53
CA TYR A 67 -4.23 1.76 -6.65
C TYR A 67 -4.21 1.06 -8.03
N MET A 68 -3.74 -0.18 -8.12
CA MET A 68 -3.78 -0.97 -9.35
C MET A 68 -5.22 -1.15 -9.87
N LYS A 69 -6.22 -1.18 -8.99
CA LYS A 69 -7.63 -1.20 -9.38
C LYS A 69 -8.04 0.07 -10.15
N GLU A 70 -7.60 1.24 -9.69
CA GLU A 70 -7.81 2.51 -10.38
C GLU A 70 -7.12 2.49 -11.75
N LEU A 71 -5.84 2.13 -11.81
CA LEU A 71 -5.09 2.07 -13.06
C LEU A 71 -5.73 1.14 -14.09
N LYS A 72 -6.20 -0.04 -13.65
CA LYS A 72 -6.92 -0.97 -14.53
C LYS A 72 -8.21 -0.39 -15.08
N SER A 73 -8.91 0.47 -14.33
CA SER A 73 -10.13 1.12 -14.82
C SER A 73 -9.87 2.12 -15.96
N PHE A 74 -8.63 2.63 -16.08
CA PHE A 74 -8.27 3.58 -17.14
C PHE A 74 -8.05 2.86 -18.48
N VAL A 75 -7.70 1.57 -18.43
CA VAL A 75 -7.47 0.73 -19.60
C VAL A 75 -8.79 0.11 -20.06
N ARG A 76 -9.25 0.47 -21.26
CA ARG A 76 -10.52 -0.05 -21.83
C ARG A 76 -10.30 -1.17 -22.83
N LYS A 77 -9.19 -1.12 -23.56
CA LYS A 77 -8.79 -2.12 -24.57
C LYS A 77 -7.30 -2.40 -24.41
N HIS A 78 -6.85 -3.57 -24.84
CA HIS A 78 -5.46 -4.00 -24.73
C HIS A 78 -4.49 -3.19 -25.60
N ASP A 79 -4.98 -2.34 -26.50
CA ASP A 79 -4.14 -1.49 -27.34
C ASP A 79 -3.64 -0.26 -26.58
N LYS A 80 -2.31 -0.05 -26.60
CA LYS A 80 -1.61 1.10 -26.02
C LYS A 80 -2.03 1.44 -24.57
N PRO A 81 -1.94 0.50 -23.61
CA PRO A 81 -2.43 0.68 -22.25
C PRO A 81 -1.77 1.86 -21.51
N LEU A 82 -0.48 2.07 -21.71
CA LEU A 82 0.24 3.20 -21.09
C LEU A 82 -0.32 4.56 -21.55
N GLN A 83 -0.57 4.71 -22.85
CA GLN A 83 -1.13 5.94 -23.41
C GLN A 83 -2.57 6.17 -22.90
N GLN A 84 -3.37 5.12 -22.77
CA GLN A 84 -4.72 5.20 -22.19
C GLN A 84 -4.68 5.69 -20.74
N VAL A 85 -3.77 5.16 -19.93
CA VAL A 85 -3.58 5.57 -18.53
C VAL A 85 -3.19 7.04 -18.44
N ILE A 86 -2.17 7.48 -19.19
CA ILE A 86 -1.68 8.87 -19.16
C ILE A 86 -2.78 9.84 -19.60
N ASN A 87 -3.50 9.54 -20.69
CA ASN A 87 -4.56 10.41 -21.18
C ASN A 87 -5.70 10.54 -20.14
N ARG A 88 -6.11 9.43 -19.52
CA ARG A 88 -7.15 9.44 -18.50
C ARG A 88 -6.73 10.20 -17.23
N ASP A 89 -5.48 10.06 -16.82
CA ASP A 89 -4.93 10.77 -15.66
C ASP A 89 -4.94 12.28 -15.90
N ASN A 90 -4.47 12.72 -17.08
CA ASN A 90 -4.54 14.12 -17.51
C ASN A 90 -5.99 14.65 -17.48
N GLU A 91 -6.95 13.92 -18.05
CA GLU A 91 -8.37 14.29 -18.02
C GLU A 91 -8.88 14.51 -16.57
N LYS A 92 -8.52 13.62 -15.64
CA LYS A 92 -8.89 13.74 -14.22
C LYS A 92 -8.26 14.98 -13.57
N CYS A 93 -6.99 15.26 -13.84
CA CYS A 93 -6.28 16.45 -13.32
C CYS A 93 -6.89 17.76 -13.81
N TYR A 94 -7.31 17.84 -15.08
CA TYR A 94 -7.99 19.01 -15.60
C TYR A 94 -9.40 19.17 -15.01
N ALA A 95 -10.14 18.07 -14.82
CA ALA A 95 -11.47 18.09 -14.22
C ALA A 95 -11.45 18.53 -12.73
N SER A 96 -10.45 18.08 -11.95
CA SER A 96 -10.30 18.50 -10.55
C SER A 96 -9.96 20.00 -10.44
N THR A 97 -9.07 20.49 -11.31
CA THR A 97 -8.67 21.91 -11.34
C THR A 97 -9.84 22.84 -11.68
N THR A 98 -10.68 22.44 -12.63
CA THR A 98 -11.86 23.24 -13.03
C THR A 98 -12.94 23.22 -11.95
N ASN A 99 -13.14 22.11 -11.25
CA ASN A 99 -14.06 22.04 -10.10
C ASN A 99 -13.58 22.88 -8.91
N SER A 100 -12.28 22.89 -8.58
CA SER A 100 -11.74 23.79 -7.55
C SER A 100 -11.94 25.27 -7.89
N ARG A 101 -11.84 25.65 -9.17
CA ARG A 101 -12.11 27.03 -9.61
C ARG A 101 -13.60 27.40 -9.51
N LYS A 102 -14.51 26.52 -9.93
CA LYS A 102 -15.96 26.74 -9.78
C LYS A 102 -16.39 26.88 -8.33
N ASN A 103 -15.85 26.06 -7.44
CA ASN A 103 -16.14 26.14 -6.00
C ASN A 103 -15.64 27.46 -5.38
N ASN A 104 -14.52 28.01 -5.88
CA ASN A 104 -14.00 29.30 -5.44
C ASN A 104 -14.81 30.48 -6.01
N GLU A 105 -15.30 30.39 -7.25
CA GLU A 105 -16.15 31.41 -7.87
C GLU A 105 -17.56 31.46 -7.25
N GLU A 106 -18.15 30.31 -6.88
CA GLU A 106 -19.42 30.26 -6.12
C GLU A 106 -19.32 30.88 -4.72
N PHE A 107 -18.13 30.88 -4.11
CA PHE A 107 -17.91 31.53 -2.81
C PHE A 107 -17.79 33.07 -2.93
N ILE A 108 -17.33 33.56 -4.08
CA ILE A 108 -17.17 35.01 -4.36
C ILE A 108 -18.50 35.66 -4.79
N LEU A 109 -19.43 34.89 -5.36
CA LEU A 109 -20.73 35.36 -5.87
C LEU A 109 -21.88 35.34 -4.85
N LYS A 110 -21.61 35.25 -3.55
CA LYS A 110 -22.60 35.61 -2.52
C LYS A 110 -22.33 37.03 -2.03
N PRO A 111 -22.87 38.08 -2.67
CA PRO A 111 -22.86 39.40 -2.08
C PRO A 111 -23.61 39.33 -0.76
N SER A 112 -22.96 39.84 0.29
CA SER A 112 -23.57 40.13 1.58
C SER A 112 -24.87 40.90 1.38
N LEU A 113 -26.01 40.23 1.52
CA LEU A 113 -27.28 40.88 1.79
C LEU A 113 -27.18 41.48 3.20
N GLN A 114 -26.68 42.72 3.26
CA GLN A 114 -26.95 43.64 4.36
C GLN A 114 -28.38 44.15 4.18
N HIS A 115 -29.30 43.72 5.03
CA HIS A 115 -30.50 44.46 5.45
C HIS A 115 -30.49 44.33 6.97
N ILE A 116 -30.18 45.42 7.71
CA ILE A 116 -31.16 46.42 8.20
C ILE A 116 -32.38 45.72 8.82
#